data_AF-A0A8K0CAI5-F1
#
_entry.id   AF-A0A8K0CAI5-F1
#
_cell.length_a   1.000
_cell.length_b   1.000
_cell.length_c   1.000
_cell.angle_alpha   90.00
_cell.angle_beta   90.00
_cell.angle_gamma   90.00
#
_symmetry.space_group_name_H-M   'P 1'
#
loop_
_entity.id
_entity.type
_entity.pdbx_description
1 polymer ?
#
loop_
_entity_poly.entity_id
_entity_poly.type
_entity_poly.pdbx_seq_one_letter_code
_entity_poly.pdbx_strand_id
1 'polypeptide(L)'
;METNQKQFFSVMKNMRNKKNHIFQEVKNKEGKILSDKKLILERWKQHFQKLLTSANFKREEVQKKLTPLSEETEEIEIKMEEVEEVVKNLKLWIRQR
;
A
#
# COMPACT_ATOMS: atom_id res chain seq x y z
N MET A 1 -0.40 -10.44 -42.35
CA MET A 1 -0.37 -11.57 -41.40
C MET A 1 0.92 -11.65 -40.55
N GLU A 2 1.98 -10.91 -40.86
CA GLU A 2 3.30 -11.02 -40.18
C GLU A 2 3.37 -10.38 -38.78
N THR A 3 2.49 -9.44 -38.45
CA THR A 3 2.47 -8.76 -37.15
C THR A 3 2.07 -9.67 -35.99
N ASN A 4 1.21 -10.66 -36.25
CA ASN A 4 0.66 -11.55 -35.22
C ASN A 4 1.70 -12.56 -34.72
N GLN A 5 2.59 -13.03 -35.61
CA GLN A 5 3.68 -13.94 -35.25
C GLN A 5 4.69 -13.27 -34.31
N LYS A 6 5.06 -12.01 -34.59
CA LYS A 6 5.97 -11.24 -33.71
C LYS A 6 5.37 -11.03 -32.32
N GLN A 7 4.07 -10.77 -32.23
CA GLN A 7 3.36 -10.65 -30.95
C GLN A 7 3.34 -11.99 -30.19
N PHE A 8 3.04 -13.09 -30.88
CA PHE A 8 3.06 -14.43 -30.29
C PHE A 8 4.43 -14.81 -29.72
N PHE A 9 5.50 -14.59 -30.50
CA PHE A 9 6.87 -14.83 -30.05
C PHE A 9 7.29 -13.92 -28.89
N SER A 10 6.83 -12.66 -28.86
CA SER A 10 7.08 -11.74 -27.75
C SER A 10 6.40 -12.20 -26.46
N VAL A 11 5.13 -12.63 -26.54
CA VAL A 11 4.39 -13.18 -25.40
C VAL A 11 5.06 -14.45 -24.88
N MET A 12 5.46 -15.38 -25.76
CA MET A 12 6.17 -16.59 -25.37
C MET A 12 7.52 -16.30 -24.71
N LYS A 13 8.27 -15.31 -25.22
CA LYS A 13 9.55 -14.87 -24.63
C LYS A 13 9.34 -14.25 -23.24
N ASN A 14 8.28 -13.47 -23.05
CA ASN A 14 7.93 -12.89 -21.75
C ASN A 14 7.43 -13.94 -20.75
N MET A 15 6.72 -14.98 -21.22
CA MET A 15 6.31 -16.12 -20.39
C MET A 15 7.49 -17.00 -19.98
N ARG A 16 8.49 -17.17 -20.85
CA ARG A 16 9.74 -17.88 -20.54
C ARG A 16 10.60 -17.11 -19.53
N ASN A 17 10.58 -15.78 -19.59
CA ASN A 17 11.26 -14.89 -18.66
C ASN A 17 10.42 -14.57 -17.41
N LYS A 18 9.59 -15.52 -16.93
CA LYS A 18 8.98 -15.40 -15.61
C LYS A 18 10.11 -15.17 -14.60
N LYS A 19 10.19 -13.93 -14.12
CA LYS A 19 11.02 -13.50 -12.99
C LYS A 19 11.04 -14.65 -12.00
N ASN A 20 12.23 -15.20 -11.73
CA ASN A 20 12.45 -16.24 -10.75
C ASN A 20 11.51 -15.96 -9.58
N HIS A 21 10.45 -16.76 -9.42
CA HIS A 21 9.59 -16.59 -8.26
C HIS A 21 10.50 -16.88 -7.08
N ILE A 22 10.86 -15.83 -6.36
CA ILE A 22 11.62 -15.95 -5.13
C ILE A 22 10.66 -16.63 -4.17
N PHE A 23 10.75 -17.96 -4.10
CA PHE A 23 10.07 -18.73 -3.09
C PHE A 23 10.62 -18.26 -1.75
N GLN A 24 9.84 -17.44 -1.04
CA GLN A 24 10.20 -17.02 0.29
C GLN A 24 9.98 -18.20 1.25
N GLU A 25 11.04 -18.61 1.90
CA GLU A 25 11.00 -19.64 2.94
C GLU A 25 10.25 -19.10 4.16
N VAL A 26 9.27 -19.86 4.64
CA VAL A 26 8.55 -19.51 5.87
C VAL A 26 9.35 -20.04 7.05
N LYS A 27 9.84 -19.14 7.91
CA LYS A 27 10.63 -19.48 9.10
C LYS A 27 9.83 -19.39 10.38
N ASN A 28 10.12 -20.28 11.32
CA ASN A 28 9.63 -20.20 12.69
C ASN A 28 10.34 -19.05 13.45
N LYS A 29 9.97 -18.84 14.72
CA LYS A 29 10.55 -17.75 15.53
C LYS A 29 12.05 -17.94 15.83
N GLU A 30 12.54 -19.17 15.79
CA GLU A 30 13.95 -19.53 15.98
C GLU A 30 14.75 -19.45 14.66
N GLY A 31 14.11 -19.07 13.55
CA GLY A 31 14.75 -18.97 12.24
C GLY A 31 14.80 -20.27 11.43
N LYS A 32 14.23 -21.38 11.94
CA LYS A 32 14.16 -22.66 11.23
C LYS A 32 13.09 -22.64 10.14
N ILE A 33 13.43 -23.15 8.96
CA ILE A 33 12.52 -23.25 7.82
C ILE A 33 11.44 -24.30 8.13
N LEU A 34 10.19 -23.93 7.87
CA LEU A 34 9.02 -24.80 8.00
C LEU A 34 8.73 -25.44 6.63
N SER A 35 8.68 -26.78 6.59
CA SER A 35 8.31 -27.56 5.41
C SER A 35 6.90 -28.15 5.50
N ASP A 36 6.37 -28.35 6.71
CA ASP A 36 5.02 -28.87 6.91
C ASP A 36 3.97 -27.79 6.64
N LYS A 37 3.02 -28.11 5.75
CA LYS A 37 1.89 -27.27 5.38
C LYS A 37 1.09 -26.79 6.61
N LYS A 38 0.87 -27.65 7.61
CA LYS A 38 0.13 -27.26 8.83
C LYS A 38 0.87 -26.19 9.61
N LEU A 39 2.19 -26.35 9.79
CA LEU A 39 3.04 -25.39 10.50
C LEU A 39 3.16 -24.06 9.74
N ILE A 40 3.22 -24.11 8.41
CA ILE A 40 3.23 -22.92 7.56
C ILE A 40 1.92 -22.13 7.73
N LEU A 41 0.77 -22.81 7.67
CA LEU A 41 -0.54 -22.18 7.87
C LEU A 41 -0.67 -21.54 9.26
N GLU A 42 -0.25 -22.26 10.30
CA GLU A 42 -0.24 -21.75 11.66
C GLU A 42 0.65 -20.50 11.78
N ARG A 43 1.82 -20.50 11.12
CA ARG A 43 2.73 -19.35 11.13
C ARG A 43 2.13 -18.12 10.43
N TRP A 44 1.41 -18.32 9.33
CA TRP A 44 0.67 -17.26 8.64
C TRP A 44 -0.49 -16.74 9.49
N LYS A 45 -1.25 -17.63 10.12
CA LYS A 45 -2.33 -17.26 11.05
C LYS A 45 -1.80 -16.35 12.17
N GLN A 46 -0.69 -16.74 12.80
CA GLN A 46 -0.04 -15.93 13.84
C GLN A 46 0.45 -14.58 13.30
N HIS A 47 0.97 -14.53 12.07
CA HIS A 47 1.42 -13.29 11.45
C HIS A 47 0.26 -12.31 11.22
N PHE A 48 -0.82 -12.78 10.59
CA PHE A 48 -2.00 -11.95 10.33
C PHE A 48 -2.74 -11.56 11.59
N GLN A 49 -2.79 -12.44 12.60
CA GLN A 49 -3.36 -12.09 13.90
C GLN A 49 -2.61 -10.91 14.55
N LYS A 50 -1.27 -10.91 14.51
CA LYS A 50 -0.49 -9.76 15.00
C LYS A 50 -0.77 -8.48 14.22
N LEU A 51 -0.90 -8.57 12.90
CA LEU A 51 -1.24 -7.43 12.05
C LEU A 51 -2.62 -6.87 12.41
N LEU A 52 -3.61 -7.72 12.61
CA LEU A 52 -4.96 -7.30 13.02
C LEU A 52 -4.96 -6.68 14.42
N THR A 53 -4.29 -7.28 15.39
CA THR A 53 -4.21 -6.73 16.76
C THR A 53 -3.49 -5.37 16.76
N SER A 54 -2.39 -5.24 16.04
CA SER A 54 -1.66 -3.96 15.93
C SER A 54 -2.44 -2.89 15.16
N ALA A 55 -3.21 -3.27 14.14
CA ALA A 55 -4.10 -2.36 13.44
C ALA A 55 -5.26 -1.89 14.33
N ASN A 56 -5.82 -2.79 15.14
CA ASN A 56 -6.89 -2.47 16.08
C ASN A 56 -6.39 -1.58 17.23
N PHE A 57 -5.20 -1.85 17.77
CA PHE A 57 -4.58 -0.99 18.79
C PHE A 57 -4.34 0.42 18.24
N LYS A 58 -3.86 0.55 17.00
CA LYS A 58 -3.71 1.85 16.33
C LYS A 58 -5.05 2.55 16.12
N ARG A 59 -6.13 1.83 15.77
CA ARG A 59 -7.48 2.41 15.65
C ARG A 59 -8.00 2.90 16.99
N GLU A 60 -7.84 2.13 18.06
CA GLU A 60 -8.27 2.51 19.40
C GLU A 60 -7.46 3.68 19.97
N GLU A 61 -6.15 3.75 19.69
CA GLU A 61 -5.32 4.88 20.08
C GLU A 61 -5.70 6.16 19.33
N VAL A 62 -6.04 6.05 18.04
CA VAL A 62 -6.57 7.18 17.24
C VAL A 62 -7.95 7.59 17.74
N GLN A 63 -8.85 6.66 18.06
CA GLN A 63 -10.18 6.99 18.61
C GLN A 63 -10.11 7.59 20.01
N LYS A 64 -9.21 7.14 20.89
CA LYS A 64 -9.01 7.74 22.22
C LYS A 64 -8.36 9.13 22.17
N LYS A 65 -7.57 9.42 21.13
CA LYS A 65 -7.09 10.78 20.85
C LYS A 65 -8.17 11.69 20.24
N LEU A 66 -9.36 11.17 19.94
CA LEU A 66 -10.45 11.87 19.24
C LEU A 66 -11.74 12.02 20.06
N THR A 67 -11.66 12.22 21.38
CA THR A 67 -12.83 12.64 22.19
C THR A 67 -12.50 13.77 23.16
N PRO A 68 -13.42 14.73 23.30
CA PRO A 68 -13.85 15.68 22.29
C PRO A 68 -12.91 16.91 22.32
N LEU A 69 -12.44 17.38 21.18
CA LEU A 69 -12.02 18.78 21.10
C LEU A 69 -13.32 19.58 21.26
N SER A 70 -13.58 20.00 22.49
CA SER A 70 -14.64 20.93 22.84
C SER A 70 -14.54 22.13 21.91
N GLU A 71 -15.58 22.33 21.11
CA GLU A 71 -16.09 23.63 20.67
C GLU A 71 -15.02 24.68 20.35
N GLU A 72 -14.35 24.54 19.21
CA GLU A 72 -13.75 25.63 18.41
C GLU A 72 -13.12 24.99 17.16
N THR A 73 -13.94 24.32 16.35
CA THR A 73 -13.60 24.28 14.92
C THR A 73 -14.07 25.64 14.43
N GLU A 74 -13.16 26.61 14.42
CA GLU A 74 -13.32 27.74 13.50
C GLU A 74 -13.52 27.09 12.13
N GLU A 75 -14.75 27.14 11.63
CA GLU A 75 -15.02 26.84 10.24
C GLU A 75 -14.18 27.84 9.45
N ILE A 76 -12.98 27.42 9.04
CA ILE A 76 -12.14 28.21 8.16
C ILE A 76 -12.89 28.21 6.83
N GLU A 77 -13.74 29.22 6.66
CA GLU A 77 -14.47 29.48 5.43
C GLU A 77 -13.43 29.86 4.37
N ILE A 78 -13.02 28.88 3.57
CA ILE A 78 -12.10 29.10 2.46
C ILE A 78 -12.82 29.99 1.45
N LYS A 79 -12.27 31.17 1.21
CA LYS A 79 -12.84 32.11 0.25
C LYS A 79 -12.43 31.75 -1.16
N MET A 80 -13.30 32.03 -2.13
CA MET A 80 -13.03 31.71 -3.53
C MET A 80 -11.75 32.41 -4.03
N GLU A 81 -11.49 33.63 -3.55
CA GLU A 81 -10.31 34.41 -3.90
C GLU A 81 -9.00 33.71 -3.49
N GLU A 82 -8.99 33.03 -2.34
CA GLU A 82 -7.81 32.27 -1.86
C GLU A 82 -7.53 31.08 -2.78
N VAL A 83 -8.58 30.41 -3.26
CA VAL A 83 -8.47 29.29 -4.20
C VAL A 83 -7.93 29.78 -5.55
N GLU A 84 -8.42 30.92 -6.05
CA GLU A 84 -7.95 31.50 -7.31
C GLU A 84 -6.47 31.89 -7.26
N GLU A 85 -6.02 32.45 -6.14
CA GLU A 85 -4.61 32.82 -5.94
C GLU A 85 -3.70 31.59 -5.91
N VAL A 86 -4.11 30.53 -5.19
CA VAL A 86 -3.35 29.27 -5.16
C VAL A 86 -3.28 28.64 -6.55
N VAL A 87 -4.38 28.62 -7.31
CA VAL A 87 -4.41 28.10 -8.69
C VAL A 87 -3.49 28.91 -9.61
N LYS A 88 -3.46 30.24 -9.47
CA LYS A 88 -2.58 31.11 -10.23
C LYS A 88 -1.11 30.81 -9.94
N ASN A 89 -0.76 30.66 -8.66
CA ASN A 89 0.60 30.32 -8.23
C ASN A 89 1.03 28.94 -8.74
N LEU A 90 0.12 27.95 -8.71
CA LEU A 90 0.38 26.62 -9.25
C LEU A 90 0.68 26.66 -10.77
N LYS A 91 -0.10 27.43 -11.53
CA LYS A 91 0.11 27.60 -12.98
C LYS A 91 1.45 28.28 -13.29
N LEU A 92 1.85 29.27 -12.50
CA LEU A 92 3.15 29.93 -12.63
C LEU A 92 4.29 28.95 -12.34
N TRP A 93 4.17 28.13 -11.29
CA TRP A 93 5.16 27.11 -10.95
C TRP A 93 5.32 26.06 -12.05
N ILE A 94 4.21 25.55 -12.60
CA ILE A 94 4.23 24.60 -13.73
C ILE A 94 4.92 25.20 -14.96
N ARG A 95 4.77 26.51 -15.19
CA ARG A 95 5.33 27.20 -16.37
C ARG A 95 6.82 27.51 -16.26
N GLN A 96 7.39 27.49 -15.06
CA GLN A 96 8.83 27.69 -14.82
C GLN A 96 9.64 26.38 -14.77
N ARG A 97 8.97 25.23 -14.95
CA ARG A 97 9.57 23.90 -15.02
C ARG A 97 9.59 23.37 -16.45
#